data_AF-A0A117SJ22-F1
#
_entry.id   AF-A0A117SJ22-F1
#
_cell.length_a   1.000
_cell.length_b   1.000
_cell.length_c   1.000
_cell.angle_alpha   90.00
_cell.angle_beta   90.00
_cell.angle_gamma   90.00
#
_symmetry.space_group_name_H-M   'P 1'
#
loop_
_entity.id
_entity.type
_entity.pdbx_description
1 polymer ?
#
loop_
_entity_poly.entity_id
_entity_poly.type
_entity_poly.pdbx_seq_one_letter_code
_entity_poly.pdbx_strand_id
1 'polypeptide(L)'
;GKKGKMLICPDRECGYRKGVAQQSNARCPECHKRMELKGEGEGRLFTCSCGFREKLSSFNKRMEERTESSDKRTVQQFMQQQKKEEPVNNAMAEALTKWKAMQEK
;
A
#
# COMPACT_ATOMS: atom_id res chain seq x y z
N GLY A 1 -21.92 14.83 -4.95
CA GLY A 1 -21.68 14.08 -6.20
C GLY A 1 -21.02 12.75 -5.89
N LYS A 2 -20.92 11.82 -6.85
CA LYS A 2 -20.41 10.45 -6.62
C LYS A 2 -18.99 10.38 -6.03
N LYS A 3 -18.16 11.41 -6.24
CA LYS A 3 -16.75 11.46 -5.77
C LYS A 3 -16.54 12.28 -4.49
N GLY A 4 -17.60 12.87 -3.94
CA GLY A 4 -17.50 13.69 -2.72
C GLY A 4 -18.44 14.90 -2.67
N LYS A 5 -18.15 15.81 -1.75
CA LYS A 5 -18.93 17.04 -1.48
C LYS A 5 -18.37 18.20 -2.29
N MET A 6 -19.26 18.91 -2.98
CA MET A 6 -18.94 20.07 -3.80
C MET A 6 -19.91 21.21 -3.47
N LEU A 7 -19.42 22.45 -3.49
CA LEU A 7 -20.22 23.66 -3.47
C LEU A 7 -20.49 24.08 -4.91
N ILE A 8 -21.73 24.43 -5.22
CA ILE A 8 -22.18 24.84 -6.54
C ILE A 8 -22.64 26.29 -6.41
N CYS A 9 -22.20 27.15 -7.32
CA CYS A 9 -22.69 28.52 -7.38
C CYS A 9 -24.20 28.51 -7.64
N PRO A 10 -25.02 29.24 -6.85
CA PRO A 10 -26.47 29.28 -7.04
C PRO A 10 -26.87 29.95 -8.36
N ASP A 11 -26.04 30.83 -8.90
CA ASP A 11 -26.28 31.50 -10.18
C ASP A 11 -26.21 30.51 -11.36
N ARG A 12 -27.32 30.42 -12.10
CA ARG A 12 -27.46 29.51 -13.24
C ARG A 12 -26.52 29.84 -14.41
N GLU A 13 -26.07 31.09 -14.52
CA GLU A 13 -25.15 31.55 -15.57
C GLU A 13 -23.67 31.33 -15.20
N CYS A 14 -23.33 31.37 -13.90
CA CYS A 14 -21.95 31.27 -13.44
C CYS A 14 -21.39 29.85 -13.55
N GLY A 15 -22.19 28.82 -13.22
CA GLY A 15 -21.82 27.40 -13.38
C GLY A 15 -20.62 26.91 -12.55
N TYR A 16 -19.99 27.77 -11.74
CA TYR A 16 -18.80 27.45 -10.96
C TYR A 16 -19.05 26.39 -9.89
N ARG A 17 -18.08 25.48 -9.73
CA ARG A 17 -18.14 24.36 -8.76
C ARG A 17 -16.82 24.24 -8.01
N LYS A 18 -16.91 24.19 -6.68
CA LYS A 18 -15.76 24.06 -5.79
C LYS A 18 -15.81 22.72 -5.06
N GLY A 19 -14.77 21.91 -5.19
CA GLY A 19 -14.66 20.63 -4.47
C GLY A 19 -14.23 20.85 -3.02
N VAL A 20 -15.05 20.43 -2.05
CA VAL A 20 -14.73 20.61 -0.61
C VAL A 20 -14.10 19.36 -0.02
N ALA A 21 -14.65 18.19 -0.37
CA ALA A 21 -14.16 16.92 0.14
C ALA A 21 -14.23 15.87 -0.96
N GLN A 22 -13.16 15.11 -1.14
CA GLN A 22 -13.09 13.99 -2.05
C GLN A 22 -12.86 12.69 -1.26
N GLN A 23 -13.62 11.64 -1.59
CA GLN A 23 -13.33 10.32 -1.02
C GLN A 23 -12.02 9.79 -1.62
N SER A 24 -11.11 9.36 -0.76
CA SER A 24 -9.84 8.77 -1.17
C SER A 24 -9.82 7.28 -0.79
N ASN A 25 -9.01 6.50 -1.52
CA ASN A 25 -8.76 5.09 -1.19
C ASN A 25 -7.70 4.92 -0.09
N ALA A 26 -7.12 6.01 0.41
CA ALA A 26 -6.17 6.01 1.52
C ALA A 26 -6.84 5.46 2.79
N ARG A 27 -6.09 4.62 3.52
CA ARG A 27 -6.55 3.95 4.74
C ARG A 27 -5.92 4.60 5.95
N CYS A 28 -6.73 4.85 6.97
CA CYS A 28 -6.23 5.35 8.25
C CYS A 28 -5.30 4.32 8.91
N PRO A 29 -4.16 4.74 9.48
CA PRO A 29 -3.24 3.84 10.16
C PRO A 29 -3.80 3.22 11.45
N GLU A 30 -4.78 3.88 12.08
CA GLU A 30 -5.35 3.44 13.35
C GLU A 30 -6.59 2.55 13.16
N CYS A 31 -7.55 2.97 12.32
CA CYS A 31 -8.83 2.27 12.19
C CYS A 31 -9.05 1.61 10.82
N HIS A 32 -8.09 1.72 9.89
CA HIS A 32 -8.16 1.17 8.52
C HIS A 32 -9.42 1.52 7.71
N LYS A 33 -10.16 2.56 8.12
CA LYS A 33 -11.29 3.11 7.34
C LYS A 33 -10.74 4.00 6.22
N ARG A 34 -11.55 4.21 5.19
CA ARG A 34 -11.22 5.10 4.07
C ARG A 34 -11.22 6.55 4.55
N MET A 35 -10.22 7.31 4.11
CA MET A 35 -10.06 8.73 4.48
C MET A 35 -10.67 9.66 3.43
N GLU A 36 -11.10 10.84 3.87
CA GLU A 36 -11.54 11.94 2.99
C GLU A 36 -10.43 12.97 2.85
N LEU A 37 -10.18 13.42 1.62
CA LEU A 37 -9.24 14.50 1.33
C LEU A 37 -10.00 15.84 1.35
N LYS A 38 -9.54 16.79 2.17
CA LYS A 38 -10.13 18.13 2.34
C LYS A 38 -9.09 19.21 2.04
N GLY A 39 -9.53 20.32 1.46
CA GLY A 39 -8.69 21.48 1.16
C GLY A 39 -8.27 21.56 -0.32
N GLU A 40 -7.58 22.65 -0.65
CA GLU A 40 -7.14 22.98 -2.01
C GLU A 40 -5.62 23.17 -2.06
N GLY A 41 -5.02 22.90 -3.23
CA GLY A 41 -3.58 23.05 -3.43
C GLY A 41 -2.72 22.08 -2.61
N GLU A 42 -1.63 22.59 -2.03
CA GLU A 42 -0.63 21.82 -1.26
C GLU A 42 -1.03 21.62 0.20
N GLY A 43 -1.99 22.40 0.70
CA GLY A 43 -2.51 22.32 2.06
C GLY A 43 -3.58 21.24 2.25
N ARG A 44 -3.66 20.23 1.36
CA ARG A 44 -4.68 19.18 1.48
C ARG A 44 -4.41 18.30 2.69
N LEU A 45 -5.47 17.98 3.41
CA LEU A 45 -5.43 17.08 4.57
C LEU A 45 -6.31 15.85 4.33
N PHE A 46 -5.78 14.69 4.66
CA PHE A 46 -6.59 13.49 4.85
C PHE A 46 -7.24 13.55 6.22
N THR A 47 -8.53 13.29 6.27
CA THR A 47 -9.33 13.23 7.50
C THR A 47 -10.06 11.90 7.56
N CYS A 48 -9.91 11.17 8.67
CA CYS A 48 -10.63 9.94 8.93
C CYS A 48 -11.83 10.20 9.84
N SER A 49 -12.83 9.33 9.79
CA SER A 49 -13.98 9.36 10.71
C SER A 49 -13.61 9.09 12.16
N CYS A 50 -12.46 8.46 12.45
CA CYS A 50 -11.98 8.24 13.82
C CYS A 50 -11.34 9.49 14.46
N GLY A 51 -11.18 10.59 13.72
CA GLY A 51 -10.54 11.82 14.20
C GLY A 51 -9.08 11.99 13.76
N PHE A 52 -8.45 10.94 13.21
CA PHE A 52 -7.10 11.03 12.66
C PHE A 52 -7.05 11.99 11.45
N ARG A 53 -6.06 12.90 11.46
CA ARG A 53 -5.83 13.86 10.38
C ARG A 53 -4.35 13.90 10.03
N GLU A 54 -4.05 13.94 8.73
CA GLU A 54 -2.69 13.93 8.23
C GLU A 54 -2.56 14.85 7.01
N LYS A 55 -1.45 15.59 6.91
CA LYS A 55 -1.15 16.41 5.73
C LYS A 55 -0.80 15.52 4.54
N LEU A 56 -1.17 15.94 3.33
CA LEU A 56 -0.86 15.20 2.10
C LEU A 56 0.65 14.94 1.95
N SER A 57 1.50 15.91 2.30
CA SER A 57 2.95 15.77 2.22
C SER A 57 3.50 14.68 3.14
N SER A 58 3.04 14.63 4.40
CA SER A 58 3.41 13.58 5.37
C SER A 58 2.91 12.20 4.91
N PHE A 59 1.69 12.14 4.37
CA PHE A 59 1.12 10.91 3.84
C PHE A 59 1.95 10.34 2.68
N ASN A 60 2.36 11.19 1.73
CA ASN A 60 3.15 10.77 0.57
C ASN A 60 4.51 10.23 0.99
N LYS A 61 5.22 10.95 1.88
CA LYS A 61 6.51 10.49 2.43
C LYS A 61 6.41 9.11 3.07
N ARG A 62 5.41 8.89 3.92
CA ARG A 62 5.18 7.57 4.55
C ARG A 62 4.88 6.48 3.50
N MET A 63 4.16 6.82 2.43
CA MET A 63 3.86 5.84 1.39
C MET A 63 5.10 5.48 0.57
N GLU A 64 5.95 6.45 0.27
CA GLU A 64 7.25 6.22 -0.39
C GLU A 64 8.14 5.28 0.45
N GLU A 65 8.25 5.51 1.77
CA GLU A 65 9.01 4.65 2.69
C GLU A 65 8.44 3.22 2.78
N ARG A 66 7.11 3.06 2.66
CA ARG A 66 6.44 1.74 2.73
C ARG A 66 6.60 0.91 1.46
N THR A 67 6.74 1.54 0.30
CA THR A 67 6.94 0.82 -0.97
C THR A 67 8.26 0.05 -1.01
N GLU A 68 9.30 0.51 -0.30
CA GLU A 68 10.62 -0.12 -0.36
C GLU A 68 10.76 -1.37 0.53
N SER A 69 9.94 -1.51 1.58
CA SER A 69 10.26 -2.41 2.70
C SER A 69 9.44 -3.70 2.80
N SER A 70 8.29 -3.85 2.11
CA SER A 70 7.38 -4.97 2.45
C SER A 70 6.39 -5.43 1.39
N ASP A 71 6.74 -5.40 0.10
CA ASP A 71 5.81 -5.92 -0.90
C ASP A 71 5.76 -7.46 -0.81
N LYS A 72 4.66 -8.01 -0.28
CA LYS A 72 4.45 -9.48 -0.22
C LYS A 72 4.62 -10.14 -1.58
N ARG A 73 4.38 -9.38 -2.64
CA ARG A 73 4.55 -9.79 -4.03
C ARG A 73 6.01 -10.00 -4.41
N THR A 74 6.95 -9.19 -3.92
CA THR A 74 8.39 -9.39 -4.17
C THR A 74 8.90 -10.61 -3.40
N VAL A 75 8.49 -10.80 -2.15
CA VAL A 75 8.81 -12.02 -1.38
C VAL A 75 8.24 -13.27 -2.05
N GLN A 76 7.00 -13.21 -2.54
CA GLN A 76 6.38 -14.33 -3.26
C GLN A 76 7.07 -14.62 -4.60
N GLN A 77 7.49 -13.58 -5.34
CA GLN A 77 8.28 -13.74 -6.56
C GLN A 77 9.64 -14.36 -6.27
N PHE A 78 10.33 -13.91 -5.23
CA PHE A 78 11.60 -14.47 -4.77
C PHE A 78 11.45 -15.95 -4.39
N MET A 79 10.43 -16.31 -3.60
CA MET A 79 10.14 -17.71 -3.27
C MET A 79 9.75 -18.57 -4.49
N GLN A 80 9.14 -17.97 -5.52
CA GLN A 80 8.86 -18.67 -6.78
C GLN A 80 10.11 -18.86 -7.64
N GLN A 81 11.03 -17.89 -7.64
CA GLN A 81 12.33 -18.01 -8.31
C GLN A 81 13.16 -19.12 -7.65
N GLN A 82 13.24 -19.16 -6.32
CA GLN A 82 13.90 -20.24 -5.57
C GLN A 82 13.33 -21.64 -5.81
N LYS A 83 12.08 -21.76 -6.28
CA LYS A 83 11.47 -23.06 -6.64
C LYS A 83 11.72 -23.46 -8.09
N LYS A 84 12.04 -22.50 -8.96
CA LYS A 84 12.31 -22.71 -10.38
C LYS A 84 13.78 -22.96 -10.65
N GLU A 85 14.64 -22.32 -9.87
CA GLU A 85 16.04 -22.71 -9.76
C GLU A 85 16.07 -24.00 -8.95
N GLU A 86 16.52 -25.09 -9.56
CA GLU A 86 16.72 -26.37 -8.86
C GLU A 86 17.54 -26.10 -7.59
N PRO A 87 17.27 -26.83 -6.48
CA PRO A 87 18.04 -26.64 -5.26
C PRO A 87 19.51 -26.81 -5.63
N VAL A 88 20.27 -25.71 -5.57
CA VAL A 88 21.73 -25.75 -5.73
C VAL A 88 22.18 -26.87 -4.83
N ASN A 89 22.73 -27.94 -5.41
CA ASN A 89 23.16 -29.13 -4.70
C ASN A 89 24.21 -28.70 -3.67
N ASN A 90 23.72 -28.31 -2.49
CA ASN A 90 24.54 -27.85 -1.39
C ASN A 90 25.33 -29.07 -0.95
N ALA A 91 26.63 -28.93 -0.74
CA ALA A 91 27.51 -30.01 -0.29
C ALA A 91 26.95 -30.80 0.92
N MET A 92 26.08 -30.17 1.72
CA MET A 92 25.35 -30.79 2.83
C MET A 92 24.25 -31.79 2.39
N ALA A 93 23.55 -31.53 1.28
CA ALA A 93 22.57 -32.44 0.70
C ALA A 93 23.25 -33.72 0.16
N GLU A 94 24.40 -33.58 -0.49
CA GLU A 94 25.20 -34.73 -0.94
C GLU A 94 25.80 -35.53 0.22
N ALA A 95 26.23 -34.85 1.30
CA ALA A 95 26.68 -35.54 2.51
C ALA A 95 25.55 -36.34 3.18
N LEU A 96 24.32 -35.79 3.19
CA LEU A 96 23.14 -36.44 3.74
C LEU A 96 22.68 -37.65 2.93
N THR A 97 22.72 -37.58 1.60
CA THR A 97 22.37 -38.74 0.76
C THR A 97 23.39 -39.86 0.91
N LYS A 98 24.69 -39.54 0.95
CA LYS A 98 25.75 -40.51 1.24
C LYS A 98 25.58 -41.14 2.62
N TRP A 99 25.25 -40.35 3.64
CA TRP A 99 25.02 -40.88 4.99
C TRP A 99 23.80 -41.81 5.06
N LYS A 100 22.69 -41.47 4.40
CA LYS A 100 21.50 -42.35 4.32
C LYS A 100 21.80 -43.68 3.61
N ALA A 101 22.54 -43.65 2.51
CA ALA A 101 22.94 -44.86 1.78
C ALA A 101 23.85 -45.80 2.59
N MET A 102 24.52 -45.30 3.63
CA MET A 102 25.32 -46.12 4.56
C MET A 102 24.48 -46.79 5.66
N GLN A 103 23.23 -46.36 5.90
CA GLN A 103 22.37 -46.88 6.99
C GLN A 103 21.45 -48.03 6.55
N GLU A 104 21.25 -48.22 5.24
CA GLU A 104 20.39 -49.28 4.68
C GLU A 104 21.17 -50.57 4.32
N LYS A 105 22.48 -50.62 4.61
CA LYS A 105 23.32 -51.83 4.58
C LYS A 105 23.51 -52.40 5.97
#